data_AF-A0A7D4UAY4-F1
#
_entry.id   AF-A0A7D4UAY4-F1
#
_cell.length_a   1.000
_cell.length_b   1.000
_cell.length_c   1.000
_cell.angle_alpha   90.00
_cell.angle_beta   90.00
_cell.angle_gamma   90.00
#
_symmetry.space_group_name_H-M   'P 1'
#
loop_
_entity.id
_entity.type
_entity.pdbx_description
1 polymer ?
#
loop_
_entity_poly.entity_id
_entity_poly.type
_entity_poly.pdbx_seq_one_letter_code
_entity_poly.pdbx_strand_id
1 'polypeptide(L)'
;MKHIFLLPALLLFAIIAHAQTIKGKVTDAETGKPIAGASVYLNGTFVGTVTDTLGVFMLTTNKTTIPLVVSYVGYTTHQISNYAGVDLQIMMTRKPTELDEVTVTADAMSRANKMRIFLTEFLGASTDCYIENPGDVWLHYSKNTEELTGGADKPLIIHNKKLGYKITYYLSSFRHVPTQTAYEGNYIFAEDTAGLKRSAMKQLLKDRDEAYYGSRMHFIRALWADQLAKNTFDIYHPMPKAGGAAAGDKPGISQLSYNDLVAVKSNAIFHDQKFIVLKDEVSVNYQRSRDVRELSYLQLAANSAGAMIDADGNYGEGIEWRGDMGHSRVNKLLPFEFQPVVKRDKR
;
A
#
# COMPACT_ATOMS: atom_id res chain seq x y z
N MET A 1 -37.20 35.04 29.09
CA MET A 1 -35.81 35.08 28.59
C MET A 1 -35.14 33.73 28.84
N LYS A 2 -35.31 32.72 27.97
CA LYS A 2 -34.68 31.38 28.13
C LYS A 2 -34.34 30.65 26.81
N HIS A 3 -34.18 31.35 25.68
CA HIS A 3 -33.92 30.70 24.38
C HIS A 3 -32.78 31.34 23.57
N ILE A 4 -31.73 31.86 24.21
CA ILE A 4 -30.60 32.52 23.52
C ILE A 4 -29.32 31.66 23.45
N PHE A 5 -29.29 30.46 24.02
CA PHE A 5 -28.09 29.60 24.03
C PHE A 5 -28.00 28.54 22.92
N LEU A 6 -28.93 28.51 21.96
CA LEU A 6 -28.95 27.47 20.91
C LEU A 6 -28.18 27.83 19.62
N LEU A 7 -27.68 29.07 19.48
CA LEU A 7 -27.02 29.52 18.25
C LEU A 7 -25.49 29.28 18.13
N PRO A 8 -24.67 29.14 19.21
CA PRO A 8 -23.25 28.85 19.04
C PRO A 8 -22.95 27.35 18.87
N ALA A 9 -23.93 26.46 19.11
CA ALA A 9 -23.75 25.01 18.97
C ALA A 9 -23.83 24.51 17.50
N LEU A 10 -24.36 25.31 16.57
CA LEU A 10 -24.55 24.91 15.17
C LEU A 10 -23.37 25.30 14.25
N LEU A 11 -22.43 26.13 14.72
CA LEU A 11 -21.28 26.63 13.93
C LEU A 11 -20.00 25.78 14.06
N LEU A 12 -20.04 24.68 14.83
CA LEU A 12 -18.86 23.83 15.11
C LEU A 12 -18.75 22.57 14.22
N PHE A 13 -19.57 22.41 13.17
CA PHE A 13 -19.57 21.17 12.37
C PHE A 13 -19.46 21.32 10.86
N ALA A 14 -19.13 22.50 10.34
CA ALA A 14 -18.78 22.63 8.92
C ALA A 14 -17.27 22.37 8.73
N ILE A 15 -16.84 21.11 8.90
CA ILE A 15 -15.58 20.67 8.30
C ILE A 15 -15.87 20.56 6.80
N ILE A 16 -15.63 21.64 6.06
CA ILE A 16 -15.72 21.63 4.61
C ILE A 16 -14.54 20.77 4.13
N ALA A 17 -14.79 19.49 3.87
CA ALA A 17 -13.84 18.67 3.15
C ALA A 17 -13.74 19.25 1.73
N HIS A 18 -12.67 19.98 1.44
CA HIS A 18 -12.43 20.52 0.11
C HIS A 18 -12.03 19.37 -0.82
N ALA A 19 -12.99 18.86 -1.59
CA ALA A 19 -12.70 17.94 -2.67
C ALA A 19 -11.99 18.70 -3.80
N GLN A 20 -10.80 18.25 -4.19
CA GLN A 20 -10.09 18.75 -5.36
C GLN A 20 -10.53 17.96 -6.60
N THR A 21 -10.58 18.63 -7.74
CA THR A 21 -10.83 17.99 -9.03
C THR A 21 -9.56 18.04 -9.86
N ILE A 22 -9.01 16.88 -10.16
CA ILE A 22 -7.85 16.68 -11.01
C ILE A 22 -8.37 16.48 -12.43
N LYS A 23 -7.81 17.23 -13.38
CA LYS A 23 -8.15 17.11 -14.79
C LYS A 23 -6.88 16.90 -15.58
N GLY A 24 -7.02 16.22 -16.71
CA GLY A 24 -5.89 16.06 -17.61
C GLY A 24 -6.24 15.32 -18.87
N LYS A 25 -5.22 15.15 -19.71
CA LYS A 25 -5.28 14.43 -20.97
C LYS A 25 -4.12 13.46 -21.06
N VAL A 26 -4.42 12.25 -21.53
CA VAL A 26 -3.46 11.17 -21.74
C VAL A 26 -3.28 10.95 -23.24
N THR A 27 -2.03 11.01 -23.69
CA THR A 27 -1.65 10.80 -25.09
C THR A 27 -0.52 9.81 -25.23
N ASP A 28 -0.41 9.20 -26.39
CA ASP A 28 0.74 8.40 -26.80
C ASP A 28 1.93 9.33 -27.08
N ALA A 29 3.07 9.06 -26.44
CA ALA A 29 4.24 9.95 -26.48
C ALA A 29 4.87 10.09 -27.87
N GLU A 30 4.74 9.09 -28.73
CA GLU A 30 5.35 9.06 -30.07
C GLU A 30 4.43 9.69 -31.12
N THR A 31 3.13 9.35 -31.07
CA THR A 31 2.15 9.74 -32.10
C THR A 31 1.35 10.98 -31.74
N GLY A 32 1.36 11.41 -30.47
CA GLY A 32 0.53 12.49 -29.95
C GLY A 32 -0.97 12.18 -29.92
N LYS A 33 -1.38 10.95 -30.27
CA LYS A 33 -2.79 10.55 -30.34
C LYS A 33 -3.37 10.36 -28.93
N PRO A 34 -4.65 10.70 -28.70
CA PRO A 34 -5.30 10.46 -27.42
C PRO A 34 -5.39 8.96 -27.11
N ILE A 35 -5.17 8.61 -25.84
CA ILE A 35 -5.35 7.24 -25.36
C ILE A 35 -6.71 7.16 -24.65
N ALA A 36 -7.68 6.56 -25.30
CA ALA A 36 -9.00 6.29 -24.73
C ALA A 36 -8.99 5.03 -23.85
N GLY A 37 -9.69 5.07 -22.72
CA GLY A 37 -9.78 3.95 -21.79
C GLY A 37 -8.53 3.71 -20.92
N ALA A 38 -7.60 4.66 -20.86
CA ALA A 38 -6.52 4.63 -19.88
C ALA A 38 -7.11 4.73 -18.47
N SER A 39 -6.65 3.86 -17.57
CA SER A 39 -7.05 3.89 -16.16
C SER A 39 -6.28 4.98 -15.44
N VAL A 40 -7.00 5.85 -14.73
CA VAL A 40 -6.44 6.97 -13.97
C VAL A 40 -6.94 6.89 -12.53
N TYR A 41 -6.08 6.60 -11.56
CA TYR A 41 -6.51 6.29 -10.19
C TYR A 41 -5.50 6.68 -9.12
N LEU A 42 -5.94 6.76 -7.87
CA LEU A 42 -5.06 6.93 -6.71
C LEU A 42 -4.74 5.55 -6.12
N ASN A 43 -3.45 5.21 -6.06
CA ASN A 43 -3.00 3.89 -5.65
C ASN A 43 -3.51 3.51 -4.24
N GLY A 44 -4.04 2.30 -4.09
CA GLY A 44 -4.56 1.78 -2.82
C GLY A 44 -5.87 2.40 -2.35
N THR A 45 -6.63 3.08 -3.22
CA THR A 45 -7.92 3.71 -2.89
C THR A 45 -9.08 3.13 -3.71
N PHE A 46 -10.29 3.66 -3.51
CA PHE A 46 -11.42 3.48 -4.43
C PHE A 46 -11.49 4.53 -5.54
N VAL A 47 -10.65 5.56 -5.47
CA VAL A 47 -10.74 6.74 -6.30
C VAL A 47 -10.04 6.51 -7.63
N GLY A 48 -10.82 6.31 -8.68
CA GLY A 48 -10.34 6.18 -10.05
C GLY A 48 -11.37 6.56 -11.08
N THR A 49 -10.88 6.77 -12.30
CA THR A 49 -11.64 7.11 -13.49
C THR A 49 -10.96 6.51 -14.71
N VAL A 50 -11.56 6.66 -15.88
CA VAL A 50 -10.98 6.28 -17.16
C VAL A 50 -10.97 7.47 -18.11
N THR A 51 -10.01 7.52 -19.01
CA THR A 51 -10.01 8.53 -20.06
C THR A 51 -11.13 8.28 -21.07
N ASP A 52 -11.73 9.36 -21.55
CA ASP A 52 -12.74 9.33 -22.61
C ASP A 52 -12.11 9.10 -24.00
N THR A 53 -12.93 9.19 -25.06
CA THR A 53 -12.49 9.02 -26.46
C THR A 53 -11.49 10.07 -26.92
N LEU A 54 -11.42 11.22 -26.24
CA LEU A 54 -10.46 12.30 -26.51
C LEU A 54 -9.22 12.20 -25.60
N GLY A 55 -9.11 11.13 -24.81
CA GLY A 55 -8.03 10.91 -23.85
C GLY A 55 -8.15 11.79 -22.60
N VAL A 56 -9.27 12.48 -22.40
CA VAL A 56 -9.48 13.40 -21.28
C VAL A 56 -10.03 12.65 -20.07
N PHE A 57 -9.59 13.01 -18.88
CA PHE A 57 -10.13 12.48 -17.63
C PHE A 57 -10.45 13.60 -16.63
N MET A 58 -11.33 13.27 -15.69
CA MET A 58 -11.63 14.08 -14.52
C MET A 58 -11.78 13.16 -13.31
N LEU A 59 -11.08 13.49 -12.23
CA LEU A 59 -11.05 12.70 -10.99
C LEU A 59 -11.21 13.62 -9.78
N THR A 60 -12.25 13.41 -8.98
CA THR A 60 -12.49 14.17 -7.75
C THR A 60 -12.00 13.40 -6.54
N THR A 61 -11.21 14.02 -5.68
CA THR A 61 -10.62 13.37 -4.51
C THR A 61 -10.39 14.36 -3.36
N ASN A 62 -10.29 13.86 -2.14
CA ASN A 62 -9.71 14.58 -1.00
C ASN A 62 -8.33 14.03 -0.59
N LYS A 63 -7.82 13.03 -1.32
CA LYS A 63 -6.52 12.39 -1.09
C LYS A 63 -5.48 13.08 -1.96
N THR A 64 -4.75 14.04 -1.42
CA THR A 64 -3.74 14.84 -2.15
C THR A 64 -2.33 14.27 -2.07
N THR A 65 -2.07 13.40 -1.09
CA THR A 65 -0.75 12.82 -0.78
C THR A 65 -0.52 11.47 -1.46
N ILE A 66 -1.57 10.85 -1.99
CA ILE A 66 -1.49 9.56 -2.67
C ILE A 66 -1.14 9.82 -4.14
N PRO A 67 -0.13 9.14 -4.72
CA PRO A 67 0.22 9.33 -6.13
C PRO A 67 -0.93 9.01 -7.08
N LEU A 68 -1.09 9.83 -8.12
CA LEU A 68 -1.96 9.57 -9.25
C LEU A 68 -1.25 8.62 -10.22
N VAL A 69 -1.86 7.49 -10.50
CA VAL A 69 -1.35 6.47 -11.40
C VAL A 69 -2.15 6.48 -12.68
N VAL A 70 -1.45 6.52 -13.82
CA VAL A 70 -2.02 6.35 -15.15
C VAL A 70 -1.46 5.08 -15.77
N SER A 71 -2.34 4.16 -16.16
CA SER A 71 -1.97 2.87 -16.71
C SER A 71 -2.84 2.49 -17.90
N TYR A 72 -2.21 1.89 -18.89
CA TYR A 72 -2.87 1.37 -20.09
C TYR A 72 -2.06 0.21 -20.65
N VAL A 73 -2.75 -0.81 -21.18
CA VAL A 73 -2.10 -2.03 -21.66
C VAL A 73 -1.15 -1.70 -22.82
N GLY A 74 0.08 -2.22 -22.74
CA GLY A 74 1.14 -1.94 -23.72
C GLY A 74 1.91 -0.63 -23.48
N TYR A 75 1.64 0.09 -22.38
CA TYR A 75 2.35 1.33 -22.03
C TYR A 75 2.97 1.25 -20.64
N THR A 76 4.07 1.98 -20.45
CA THR A 76 4.71 2.15 -19.15
C THR A 76 3.76 2.91 -18.23
N THR A 77 3.59 2.40 -17.01
CA THR A 77 2.73 3.05 -16.01
C THR A 77 3.39 4.33 -15.51
N HIS A 78 2.64 5.43 -15.46
CA HIS A 78 3.12 6.71 -14.97
C HIS A 78 2.55 7.01 -13.58
N GLN A 79 3.41 7.39 -12.64
CA GLN A 79 3.03 7.81 -11.30
C GLN A 79 3.38 9.29 -11.11
N ILE A 80 2.40 10.08 -10.63
CA ILE A 80 2.51 11.52 -10.47
C ILE A 80 2.20 11.84 -9.01
N SER A 81 3.20 12.29 -8.27
CA SER A 81 3.05 12.59 -6.83
C SER A 81 2.59 14.02 -6.53
N ASN A 82 2.66 14.93 -7.51
CA ASN A 82 2.21 16.31 -7.36
C ASN A 82 1.32 16.72 -8.54
N TYR A 83 0.02 16.77 -8.30
CA TYR A 83 -1.02 17.05 -9.30
C TYR A 83 -2.04 18.10 -8.84
N ALA A 84 -1.81 18.74 -7.69
CA ALA A 84 -2.74 19.71 -7.13
C ALA A 84 -2.75 21.00 -7.96
N GLY A 85 -3.93 21.43 -8.43
CA GLY A 85 -4.12 22.72 -9.09
C GLY A 85 -3.55 22.84 -10.52
N VAL A 86 -3.21 21.73 -11.17
CA VAL A 86 -2.63 21.72 -12.53
C VAL A 86 -3.47 20.87 -13.48
N ASP A 87 -3.72 21.38 -14.68
CA ASP A 87 -4.24 20.56 -15.80
C ASP A 87 -3.10 19.68 -16.34
N LEU A 88 -3.21 18.37 -16.13
CA LEU A 88 -2.14 17.44 -16.45
C LEU A 88 -2.11 17.08 -17.94
N GLN A 89 -0.92 17.14 -18.55
CA GLN A 89 -0.64 16.55 -19.86
C GLN A 89 0.27 15.35 -19.65
N ILE A 90 -0.24 14.15 -19.90
CA ILE A 90 0.44 12.89 -19.59
C ILE A 90 0.73 12.17 -20.90
N MET A 91 2.01 12.12 -21.25
CA MET A 91 2.49 11.42 -22.44
C MET A 91 2.98 10.03 -22.03
N MET A 92 2.25 8.98 -22.43
CA MET A 92 2.59 7.60 -22.11
C MET A 92 3.55 7.02 -23.14
N THR A 93 4.65 6.44 -22.67
CA THR A 93 5.61 5.70 -23.50
C THR A 93 5.14 4.26 -23.67
N ARG A 94 5.22 3.73 -24.90
CA ARG A 94 4.94 2.31 -25.16
C ARG A 94 5.97 1.46 -24.45
N LYS A 95 5.52 0.33 -23.88
CA LYS A 95 6.45 -0.68 -23.39
C LYS A 95 7.21 -1.23 -24.60
N PRO A 96 8.54 -1.40 -24.51
CA PRO A 96 9.26 -2.20 -25.48
C PRO A 96 8.57 -3.56 -25.60
N THR A 97 8.44 -4.07 -26.83
CA THR A 97 8.12 -5.48 -26.99
C THR A 97 9.37 -6.25 -26.59
N GLU A 98 9.49 -6.57 -25.30
CA GLU A 98 10.42 -7.60 -24.86
C GLU A 98 9.85 -8.91 -25.41
N LEU A 99 10.32 -9.28 -26.61
CA LEU A 99 10.29 -10.68 -26.98
C LEU A 99 11.21 -11.33 -25.96
N ASP A 100 10.64 -12.04 -24.99
CA ASP A 100 11.41 -12.93 -24.15
C ASP A 100 12.27 -13.77 -25.10
N GLU A 101 13.57 -13.48 -25.12
CA GLU A 101 14.52 -14.46 -25.60
C GLU A 101 14.29 -15.61 -24.63
N VAL A 102 13.55 -16.62 -25.11
CA VAL A 102 13.42 -17.90 -24.44
C VAL A 102 14.84 -18.44 -24.42
N THR A 103 15.65 -17.97 -23.47
CA THR A 103 16.81 -18.70 -23.05
C THR A 103 16.20 -19.99 -22.57
N VAL A 104 16.42 -21.04 -23.35
CA VAL A 104 16.12 -22.42 -22.98
C VAL A 104 17.08 -22.80 -21.85
N THR A 105 17.08 -22.02 -20.77
CA THR A 105 17.54 -22.44 -19.48
C THR A 105 16.43 -23.35 -19.00
N ALA A 106 16.78 -24.61 -18.72
CA ALA A 106 15.83 -25.59 -18.24
C ALA A 106 15.17 -25.06 -16.96
N ASP A 107 13.95 -24.54 -17.08
CA ASP A 107 13.13 -24.12 -15.96
C ASP A 107 12.82 -25.38 -15.13
N ALA A 108 13.60 -25.56 -14.06
CA ALA A 108 13.62 -26.80 -13.30
C ALA A 108 12.34 -27.01 -12.47
N MET A 109 11.40 -26.05 -12.47
CA MET A 109 10.20 -26.07 -11.66
C MET A 109 8.93 -26.06 -12.52
N SER A 110 8.01 -26.99 -12.24
CA SER A 110 6.73 -27.02 -12.94
C SER A 110 5.94 -25.71 -12.75
N ARG A 111 5.20 -25.29 -13.77
CA ARG A 111 4.32 -24.10 -13.71
C ARG A 111 3.36 -24.14 -12.51
N ALA A 112 2.88 -25.33 -12.15
CA ALA A 112 2.00 -25.53 -11.00
C ALA A 112 2.71 -25.24 -9.66
N ASN A 113 3.95 -25.71 -9.49
CA ASN A 113 4.75 -25.44 -8.29
C ASN A 113 5.11 -23.94 -8.18
N LYS A 114 5.52 -23.33 -9.30
CA LYS A 114 5.76 -21.88 -9.37
C LYS A 114 4.52 -21.09 -8.98
N MET A 115 3.35 -21.47 -9.52
CA MET A 115 2.08 -20.83 -9.20
C MET A 115 1.72 -20.99 -7.72
N ARG A 116 1.94 -22.16 -7.12
CA ARG A 116 1.68 -22.38 -5.69
C ARG A 116 2.52 -21.44 -4.82
N ILE A 117 3.82 -21.30 -5.11
CA ILE A 117 4.71 -20.38 -4.40
C ILE A 117 4.21 -18.95 -4.60
N PHE A 118 3.99 -18.53 -5.85
CA PHE A 118 3.48 -17.20 -6.17
C PHE A 118 2.19 -16.88 -5.42
N LEU A 119 1.16 -17.73 -5.48
CA LEU A 119 -0.11 -17.47 -4.78
C LEU A 119 0.08 -17.38 -3.27
N THR A 120 0.90 -18.25 -2.69
CA THR A 120 1.20 -18.21 -1.24
C THR A 120 1.91 -16.92 -0.85
N GLU A 121 2.89 -16.50 -1.66
CA GLU A 121 3.78 -15.39 -1.37
C GLU A 121 3.28 -14.04 -1.86
N PHE A 122 2.29 -14.00 -2.73
CA PHE A 122 1.67 -12.77 -3.25
C PHE A 122 0.29 -12.54 -2.64
N LEU A 123 -0.62 -13.52 -2.75
CA LEU A 123 -1.97 -13.40 -2.18
C LEU A 123 -2.00 -13.68 -0.68
N GLY A 124 -1.14 -14.57 -0.21
CA GLY A 124 -1.23 -15.16 1.13
C GLY A 124 -2.02 -16.45 1.09
N ALA A 125 -1.65 -17.41 1.94
CA ALA A 125 -2.34 -18.70 2.07
C ALA A 125 -3.80 -18.48 2.54
N SER A 126 -4.73 -18.43 1.58
CA SER A 126 -6.16 -18.22 1.82
C SER A 126 -6.98 -18.84 0.70
N THR A 127 -8.14 -19.41 1.04
CA THR A 127 -9.14 -19.85 0.06
C THR A 127 -10.13 -18.75 -0.31
N ASP A 128 -10.19 -17.67 0.48
CA ASP A 128 -11.13 -16.56 0.26
C ASP A 128 -10.55 -15.46 -0.63
N CYS A 129 -9.27 -15.56 -0.99
CA CYS A 129 -8.58 -14.61 -1.86
C CYS A 129 -8.04 -15.33 -3.10
N TYR A 130 -8.48 -14.97 -4.30
CA TYR A 130 -8.05 -15.61 -5.55
C TYR A 130 -7.92 -14.60 -6.70
N ILE A 131 -7.10 -14.96 -7.70
CA ILE A 131 -6.98 -14.22 -8.97
C ILE A 131 -7.95 -14.85 -9.99
N GLU A 132 -8.76 -14.04 -10.65
CA GLU A 132 -9.71 -14.47 -11.70
C GLU A 132 -8.98 -14.90 -12.98
N ASN A 133 -7.92 -14.17 -13.34
CA ASN A 133 -7.11 -14.38 -14.55
C ASN A 133 -5.66 -14.86 -14.24
N PRO A 134 -5.45 -16.00 -13.55
CA PRO A 134 -4.10 -16.44 -13.15
C PRO A 134 -3.21 -16.84 -14.32
N GLY A 135 -3.78 -17.04 -15.51
CA GLY A 135 -3.05 -17.31 -16.75
C GLY A 135 -2.26 -16.11 -17.28
N ASP A 136 -2.62 -14.88 -16.90
CA ASP A 136 -1.89 -13.66 -17.31
C ASP A 136 -0.61 -13.45 -16.46
N VAL A 137 -0.36 -14.30 -15.45
CA VAL A 137 0.89 -14.26 -14.66
C VAL A 137 1.98 -15.05 -15.39
N TRP A 138 3.09 -14.41 -15.71
CA TRP A 138 4.31 -15.09 -16.14
C TRP A 138 5.24 -15.36 -14.94
N LEU A 139 5.94 -16.49 -14.96
CA LEU A 139 6.83 -16.92 -13.87
C LEU A 139 8.05 -17.65 -14.43
N HIS A 140 9.23 -17.31 -13.95
CA HIS A 140 10.49 -17.95 -14.30
C HIS A 140 11.24 -18.37 -13.03
N TYR A 141 11.75 -19.61 -12.99
CA TYR A 141 12.56 -20.08 -11.87
C TYR A 141 14.00 -20.35 -12.31
N SER A 142 14.94 -19.71 -11.62
CA SER A 142 16.38 -19.94 -11.77
C SER A 142 16.88 -20.86 -10.67
N LYS A 143 17.34 -22.05 -11.05
CA LYS A 143 17.96 -23.00 -10.11
C LYS A 143 19.30 -22.48 -9.55
N ASN A 144 20.03 -21.67 -10.32
CA ASN A 144 21.35 -21.17 -9.92
C ASN A 144 21.26 -20.16 -8.78
N THR A 145 20.23 -19.32 -8.79
CA THR A 145 19.98 -18.30 -7.77
C THR A 145 18.90 -18.69 -6.76
N GLU A 146 18.29 -19.88 -6.94
CA GLU A 146 17.10 -20.35 -6.21
C GLU A 146 15.96 -19.32 -6.20
N GLU A 147 15.81 -18.60 -7.31
CA GLU A 147 14.93 -17.45 -7.38
C GLU A 147 13.76 -17.68 -8.33
N LEU A 148 12.56 -17.34 -7.86
CA LEU A 148 11.34 -17.27 -8.66
C LEU A 148 11.03 -15.81 -8.97
N THR A 149 11.04 -15.44 -10.25
CA THR A 149 10.62 -14.11 -10.73
C THR A 149 9.28 -14.18 -11.44
N GLY A 150 8.57 -13.06 -11.51
CA GLY A 150 7.25 -12.99 -12.11
C GLY A 150 6.72 -11.58 -12.35
N GLY A 151 5.59 -11.51 -13.03
CA GLY A 151 4.85 -10.28 -13.32
C GLY A 151 3.57 -10.56 -14.10
N ALA A 152 2.89 -9.51 -14.54
CA ALA A 152 1.74 -9.60 -15.42
C ALA A 152 1.64 -8.39 -16.36
N ASP A 153 1.36 -8.64 -17.65
CA ASP A 153 1.19 -7.57 -18.63
C ASP A 153 -0.18 -6.90 -18.56
N LYS A 154 -1.18 -7.69 -18.16
CA LYS A 154 -2.54 -7.23 -17.87
C LYS A 154 -2.73 -7.14 -16.35
N PRO A 155 -3.61 -6.25 -15.87
CA PRO A 155 -3.93 -6.23 -14.46
C PRO A 155 -4.55 -7.56 -14.02
N LEU A 156 -4.13 -8.02 -12.84
CA LEU A 156 -4.73 -9.16 -12.16
C LEU A 156 -6.01 -8.71 -11.45
N ILE A 157 -7.11 -9.42 -11.69
CA ILE A 157 -8.37 -9.19 -10.99
C ILE A 157 -8.42 -10.13 -9.80
N ILE A 158 -8.28 -9.57 -8.60
CA ILE A 158 -8.20 -10.32 -7.35
C ILE A 158 -9.51 -10.15 -6.59
N HIS A 159 -10.12 -11.25 -6.19
CA HIS A 159 -11.33 -11.28 -5.37
C HIS A 159 -10.95 -11.68 -3.95
N ASN A 160 -11.15 -10.77 -2.99
CA ASN A 160 -10.98 -11.04 -1.56
C ASN A 160 -12.36 -11.10 -0.90
N LYS A 161 -12.95 -12.29 -0.89
CA LYS A 161 -14.29 -12.56 -0.35
C LYS A 161 -14.38 -12.32 1.15
N LYS A 162 -13.30 -12.59 1.90
CA LYS A 162 -13.24 -12.37 3.35
C LYS A 162 -13.39 -10.89 3.69
N LEU A 163 -12.74 -10.01 2.91
CA LEU A 163 -12.83 -8.56 3.11
C LEU A 163 -13.90 -7.89 2.24
N GLY A 164 -14.54 -8.64 1.34
CA GLY A 164 -15.51 -8.14 0.35
C GLY A 164 -14.95 -7.03 -0.53
N TYR A 165 -13.76 -7.27 -1.09
CA TYR A 165 -13.13 -6.36 -2.03
C TYR A 165 -12.76 -7.08 -3.31
N LYS A 166 -12.92 -6.38 -4.44
CA LYS A 166 -12.23 -6.68 -5.68
C LYS A 166 -11.05 -5.72 -5.82
N ILE A 167 -9.88 -6.26 -6.14
CA ILE A 167 -8.64 -5.50 -6.31
C ILE A 167 -8.17 -5.69 -7.75
N THR A 168 -8.06 -4.61 -8.49
CA THR A 168 -7.37 -4.61 -9.79
C THR A 168 -5.90 -4.29 -9.53
N TYR A 169 -5.01 -5.26 -9.73
CA TYR A 169 -3.59 -5.17 -9.37
C TYR A 169 -2.70 -5.19 -10.62
N TYR A 170 -1.93 -4.13 -10.84
CA TYR A 170 -0.95 -3.98 -11.91
C TYR A 170 0.42 -4.44 -11.39
N LEU A 171 0.69 -5.74 -11.46
CA LEU A 171 1.92 -6.36 -10.94
C LEU A 171 3.09 -6.10 -11.89
N SER A 172 4.03 -5.24 -11.48
CA SER A 172 5.22 -4.91 -12.27
C SER A 172 6.37 -5.87 -12.04
N SER A 173 6.56 -6.33 -10.80
CA SER A 173 7.61 -7.29 -10.46
C SER A 173 7.19 -8.19 -9.30
N PHE A 174 7.61 -9.43 -9.36
CA PHE A 174 7.57 -10.40 -8.27
C PHE A 174 8.92 -11.10 -8.23
N ARG A 175 9.49 -11.23 -7.04
CA ARG A 175 10.76 -11.91 -6.77
C ARG A 175 10.63 -12.67 -5.46
N HIS A 176 10.97 -13.94 -5.49
CA HIS A 176 10.97 -14.78 -4.30
C HIS A 176 12.23 -15.64 -4.25
N VAL A 177 12.90 -15.56 -3.11
CA VAL A 177 13.94 -16.50 -2.66
C VAL A 177 13.46 -17.13 -1.35
N PRO A 178 14.01 -18.27 -0.91
CA PRO A 178 13.51 -18.98 0.28
C PRO A 178 13.44 -18.14 1.56
N THR A 179 14.24 -17.08 1.67
CA THR A 179 14.32 -16.20 2.83
C THR A 179 13.47 -14.93 2.71
N GLN A 180 13.01 -14.57 1.51
CA GLN A 180 12.37 -13.28 1.27
C GLN A 180 11.52 -13.27 -0.01
N THR A 181 10.39 -12.56 0.09
CA THR A 181 9.56 -12.20 -1.07
C THR A 181 9.52 -10.68 -1.19
N ALA A 182 9.70 -10.18 -2.41
CA ALA A 182 9.47 -8.79 -2.79
C ALA A 182 8.55 -8.75 -4.02
N TYR A 183 7.63 -7.79 -4.06
CA TYR A 183 6.81 -7.54 -5.23
C TYR A 183 6.43 -6.07 -5.29
N GLU A 184 6.29 -5.57 -6.51
CA GLU A 184 5.96 -4.18 -6.80
C GLU A 184 4.73 -4.11 -7.69
N GLY A 185 3.99 -3.03 -7.55
CA GLY A 185 2.83 -2.78 -8.38
C GLY A 185 1.91 -1.74 -7.79
N ASN A 186 0.93 -1.39 -8.59
CA ASN A 186 -0.13 -0.45 -8.22
C ASN A 186 -1.46 -1.19 -8.20
N TYR A 187 -2.39 -0.72 -7.38
CA TYR A 187 -3.69 -1.35 -7.25
C TYR A 187 -4.79 -0.35 -6.94
N ILE A 188 -6.00 -0.70 -7.33
CA ILE A 188 -7.22 0.04 -7.01
C ILE A 188 -8.27 -0.94 -6.50
N PHE A 189 -9.06 -0.50 -5.53
CA PHE A 189 -10.15 -1.28 -4.95
C PHE A 189 -11.49 -0.99 -5.62
N ALA A 190 -12.37 -1.98 -5.54
CA ALA A 190 -13.81 -1.82 -5.65
C ALA A 190 -14.48 -2.62 -4.52
N GLU A 191 -15.59 -2.11 -4.01
CA GLU A 191 -16.44 -2.87 -3.08
C GLU A 191 -17.01 -4.10 -3.78
N ASP A 192 -16.96 -5.24 -3.10
CA ASP A 192 -17.53 -6.51 -3.56
C ASP A 192 -18.39 -7.13 -2.45
N THR A 193 -19.49 -6.44 -2.16
CA THR A 193 -20.41 -6.79 -1.06
C THR A 193 -21.86 -6.94 -1.50
N ALA A 194 -22.12 -6.82 -2.81
CA ALA A 194 -23.45 -6.96 -3.38
C ALA A 194 -24.05 -8.34 -3.06
N GLY A 195 -25.29 -8.35 -2.58
CA GLY A 195 -26.02 -9.58 -2.25
C GLY A 195 -25.66 -10.21 -0.90
N LEU A 196 -24.72 -9.65 -0.12
CA LEU A 196 -24.40 -10.16 1.21
C LEU A 196 -25.56 -9.96 2.20
N LYS A 197 -25.89 -11.03 2.92
CA LYS A 197 -26.83 -10.96 4.05
C LYS A 197 -26.24 -10.12 5.19
N ARG A 198 -27.11 -9.55 6.02
CA ARG A 198 -26.71 -8.73 7.19
C ARG A 198 -25.71 -9.41 8.12
N SER A 199 -25.82 -10.72 8.35
CA SER A 199 -24.89 -11.48 9.18
C SER A 199 -23.50 -11.58 8.55
N ALA A 200 -23.43 -11.82 7.24
CA ALA A 200 -22.18 -11.85 6.49
C ALA A 200 -21.53 -10.47 6.45
N MET A 201 -22.29 -9.40 6.24
CA MET A 201 -21.80 -8.03 6.31
C MET A 201 -21.20 -7.71 7.70
N LYS A 202 -21.86 -8.14 8.78
CA LYS A 202 -21.33 -7.96 10.14
C LYS A 202 -20.02 -8.72 10.36
N GLN A 203 -19.86 -9.91 9.79
CA GLN A 203 -18.63 -10.67 9.89
C GLN A 203 -17.51 -10.02 9.08
N LEU A 204 -17.79 -9.62 7.85
CA LEU A 204 -16.87 -8.90 6.98
C LEU A 204 -16.33 -7.62 7.63
N LEU A 205 -17.17 -6.84 8.32
CA LEU A 205 -16.70 -5.66 9.05
C LEU A 205 -15.69 -6.00 10.16
N LYS A 206 -15.90 -7.12 10.86
CA LYS A 206 -14.92 -7.61 11.86
C LYS A 206 -13.64 -8.10 11.19
N ASP A 207 -13.75 -8.76 10.04
CA ASP A 207 -12.60 -9.26 9.29
C ASP A 207 -11.75 -8.09 8.75
N ARG A 208 -12.39 -6.98 8.33
CA ARG A 208 -11.71 -5.73 7.97
C ARG A 208 -11.01 -5.09 9.18
N ASP A 209 -11.67 -5.05 10.34
CA ASP A 209 -11.03 -4.59 11.59
C ASP A 209 -9.82 -5.46 11.95
N GLU A 210 -9.93 -6.79 11.83
CA GLU A 210 -8.82 -7.72 12.08
C GLU A 210 -7.66 -7.51 11.10
N ALA A 211 -7.94 -7.28 9.83
CA ALA A 211 -6.92 -6.97 8.82
C ALA A 211 -6.23 -5.63 9.10
N TYR A 212 -6.93 -4.68 9.73
CA TYR A 212 -6.38 -3.36 10.06
C TYR A 212 -5.45 -3.41 11.28
N TYR A 213 -5.90 -3.96 12.41
CA TYR A 213 -5.13 -3.89 13.66
C TYR A 213 -3.82 -4.67 13.55
N GLY A 214 -2.70 -3.96 13.77
CA GLY A 214 -1.34 -4.49 13.62
C GLY A 214 -0.80 -4.44 12.19
N SER A 215 -1.56 -3.93 11.23
CA SER A 215 -1.07 -3.71 9.87
C SER A 215 -0.12 -2.53 9.77
N ARG A 216 0.59 -2.46 8.63
CA ARG A 216 1.37 -1.29 8.22
C ARG A 216 0.54 0.00 8.23
N MET A 217 -0.69 -0.06 7.72
CA MET A 217 -1.61 1.08 7.73
C MET A 217 -1.92 1.55 9.16
N HIS A 218 -2.17 0.63 10.09
CA HIS A 218 -2.41 0.96 11.50
C HIS A 218 -1.19 1.62 12.15
N PHE A 219 0.00 1.05 11.94
CA PHE A 219 1.24 1.64 12.44
C PHE A 219 1.49 3.04 11.87
N ILE A 220 1.36 3.23 10.55
CA ILE A 220 1.63 4.53 9.91
C ILE A 220 0.62 5.58 10.36
N ARG A 221 -0.67 5.25 10.52
CA ARG A 221 -1.66 6.17 11.09
C ARG A 221 -1.35 6.53 12.53
N ALA A 222 -0.98 5.55 13.36
CA ALA A 222 -0.59 5.78 14.74
C ALA A 222 0.67 6.63 14.85
N LEU A 223 1.67 6.38 13.99
CA LEU A 223 2.88 7.16 13.89
C LEU A 223 2.56 8.58 13.45
N TRP A 224 1.84 8.76 12.34
CA TRP A 224 1.45 10.07 11.82
C TRP A 224 0.69 10.90 12.85
N ALA A 225 -0.16 10.29 13.68
CA ALA A 225 -0.93 10.98 14.71
C ALA A 225 -0.18 11.20 16.04
N ASP A 226 1.08 10.76 16.16
CA ASP A 226 1.83 10.69 17.42
C ASP A 226 1.07 9.95 18.54
N GLN A 227 0.57 8.75 18.19
CA GLN A 227 -0.25 7.90 19.05
C GLN A 227 0.24 6.45 19.09
N LEU A 228 1.55 6.21 18.90
CA LEU A 228 2.13 4.86 18.93
C LEU A 228 1.78 4.11 20.23
N ALA A 229 2.07 4.69 21.39
CA ALA A 229 1.82 4.07 22.70
C ALA A 229 0.32 3.77 22.93
N LYS A 230 -0.57 4.70 22.54
CA LYS A 230 -2.03 4.52 22.61
C LYS A 230 -2.51 3.36 21.74
N ASN A 231 -1.81 3.07 20.65
CA ASN A 231 -2.09 1.97 19.73
C ASN A 231 -1.19 0.76 19.99
N THR A 232 -0.60 0.66 21.18
CA THR A 232 0.22 -0.48 21.65
C THR A 232 1.48 -0.73 20.84
N PHE A 233 2.03 0.30 20.19
CA PHE A 233 3.30 0.22 19.48
C PHE A 233 4.43 0.77 20.35
N ASP A 234 5.43 -0.06 20.58
CA ASP A 234 6.71 0.32 21.16
C ASP A 234 7.81 0.14 20.12
N ILE A 235 8.70 1.13 20.01
CA ILE A 235 9.77 1.16 19.00
C ILE A 235 11.13 1.18 19.68
N TYR A 236 12.10 0.46 19.12
CA TYR A 236 13.45 0.35 19.69
C TYR A 236 14.51 0.31 18.59
N HIS A 237 15.73 0.75 18.92
CA HIS A 237 16.89 0.40 18.12
C HIS A 237 17.02 -1.12 17.93
N PRO A 238 17.61 -1.60 16.82
CA PRO A 238 17.71 -3.02 16.57
C PRO A 238 18.67 -3.60 17.62
N MET A 239 18.32 -4.77 18.19
CA MET A 239 19.24 -5.43 19.10
C MET A 239 20.56 -5.72 18.37
N PRO A 240 21.73 -5.48 19.00
CA PRO A 240 23.00 -5.88 18.41
C PRO A 240 22.94 -7.37 18.04
N LYS A 241 23.38 -7.71 16.83
CA LYS A 241 23.49 -9.12 16.42
C LYS A 241 24.32 -9.85 17.49
N ALA A 242 23.83 -11.00 17.94
CA ALA A 242 24.53 -11.86 18.89
C ALA A 242 25.94 -12.13 18.35
N GLY A 243 26.96 -11.54 18.99
CA GLY A 243 28.35 -11.57 18.54
C GLY A 243 29.09 -10.23 18.52
N GLY A 244 28.39 -9.09 18.64
CA GLY A 244 29.00 -7.75 18.66
C GLY A 244 29.16 -7.11 20.05
N ALA A 245 28.61 -7.71 21.10
CA ALA A 245 28.74 -7.18 22.46
C ALA A 245 30.04 -7.69 23.09
N ALA A 246 30.93 -6.77 23.49
CA ALA A 246 32.04 -7.11 24.36
C ALA A 246 31.49 -7.71 25.66
N ALA A 247 32.16 -8.72 26.22
CA ALA A 247 31.77 -9.38 27.45
C ALA A 247 31.72 -8.33 28.60
N GLY A 248 30.51 -7.86 28.93
CA GLY A 248 30.28 -6.85 29.96
C GLY A 248 29.25 -5.78 29.58
N ASP A 249 29.12 -5.47 28.28
CA ASP A 249 28.07 -4.59 27.79
C ASP A 249 26.78 -5.38 27.63
N LYS A 250 25.81 -5.15 28.52
CA LYS A 250 24.41 -5.48 28.19
C LYS A 250 24.00 -4.50 27.09
N PRO A 251 23.64 -4.96 25.88
CA PRO A 251 23.03 -4.07 24.91
C PRO A 251 21.87 -3.31 25.56
N GLY A 252 22.01 -2.00 25.70
CA GLY A 252 20.90 -1.17 26.12
C GLY A 252 19.86 -1.21 25.00
N ILE A 253 18.72 -1.84 25.25
CA ILE A 253 17.55 -1.67 24.39
C ILE A 253 17.06 -0.24 24.65
N SER A 254 17.48 0.72 23.82
CA SER A 254 17.00 2.09 23.88
C SER A 254 15.66 2.19 23.16
N GLN A 255 14.62 2.51 23.92
CA GLN A 255 13.30 2.83 23.38
C GLN A 255 13.39 4.14 22.60
N LEU A 256 12.84 4.13 21.40
CA LEU A 256 12.71 5.27 20.52
C LEU A 256 11.37 5.98 20.76
N SER A 257 11.32 7.24 20.35
CA SER A 257 10.13 8.09 20.38
C SER A 257 9.71 8.49 18.96
N TYR A 258 8.53 9.11 18.84
CA TYR A 258 8.04 9.66 17.56
C TYR A 258 9.07 10.60 16.90
N ASN A 259 9.75 11.44 17.69
CA ASN A 259 10.72 12.42 17.17
C ASN A 259 12.01 11.77 16.65
N ASP A 260 12.30 10.52 17.01
CA ASP A 260 13.45 9.78 16.49
C ASP A 260 13.18 9.22 15.08
N LEU A 261 11.90 9.06 14.71
CA LEU A 261 11.49 8.47 13.43
C LEU A 261 10.94 9.51 12.46
N VAL A 262 10.35 10.61 12.95
CA VAL A 262 9.56 11.51 12.11
C VAL A 262 10.19 12.89 12.02
N ALA A 263 10.50 13.28 10.79
CA ALA A 263 10.82 14.66 10.44
C ALA A 263 9.61 15.32 9.77
N VAL A 264 9.30 16.56 10.16
CA VAL A 264 8.28 17.38 9.51
C VAL A 264 8.99 18.35 8.57
N LYS A 265 8.61 18.34 7.28
CA LYS A 265 9.10 19.32 6.31
C LYS A 265 7.94 20.25 5.95
N SER A 266 8.03 21.48 6.41
CA SER A 266 7.07 22.53 6.06
C SER A 266 7.69 23.48 5.05
N ASN A 267 7.09 23.58 3.86
CA ASN A 267 7.31 24.70 2.96
C ASN A 267 6.04 24.97 2.14
N ALA A 268 6.06 26.03 1.32
CA ALA A 268 4.91 26.47 0.51
C ALA A 268 4.35 25.41 -0.45
N ILE A 269 5.08 24.32 -0.72
CA ILE A 269 4.70 23.25 -1.65
C ILE A 269 4.29 21.98 -0.87
N PHE A 270 4.92 21.71 0.26
CA PHE A 270 4.77 20.45 0.99
C PHE A 270 3.80 20.50 2.18
N HIS A 271 3.19 21.64 2.52
CA HIS A 271 2.08 21.76 3.50
C HIS A 271 2.17 20.77 4.70
N ASP A 272 3.16 20.95 5.58
CA ASP A 272 3.39 20.11 6.78
C ASP A 272 3.45 18.58 6.55
N GLN A 273 4.02 18.15 5.41
CA GLN A 273 4.27 16.74 5.16
C GLN A 273 5.23 16.12 6.18
N LYS A 274 4.87 14.92 6.64
CA LYS A 274 5.65 14.11 7.57
C LYS A 274 6.43 13.07 6.80
N PHE A 275 7.69 12.86 7.20
CA PHE A 275 8.59 11.88 6.62
C PHE A 275 9.13 10.97 7.71
N ILE A 276 9.13 9.67 7.45
CA ILE A 276 9.94 8.72 8.20
C ILE A 276 11.40 8.92 7.77
N VAL A 277 12.27 9.19 8.73
CA VAL A 277 13.72 9.29 8.57
C VAL A 277 14.37 8.32 9.56
N LEU A 278 15.08 7.33 9.04
CA LEU A 278 15.73 6.30 9.85
C LEU A 278 17.21 6.30 9.51
N LYS A 279 18.06 6.29 10.55
CA LYS A 279 19.50 6.09 10.37
C LYS A 279 19.85 4.62 10.23
N ASP A 280 19.16 3.79 11.00
CA ASP A 280 19.32 2.34 11.07
C ASP A 280 17.93 1.67 11.09
N GLU A 281 17.91 0.34 11.00
CA GLU A 281 16.70 -0.45 11.21
C GLU A 281 16.05 -0.14 12.57
N VAL A 282 14.72 -0.11 12.64
CA VAL A 282 13.93 0.03 13.86
C VAL A 282 13.10 -1.22 14.08
N SER A 283 13.10 -1.72 15.31
CA SER A 283 12.16 -2.77 15.72
C SER A 283 10.86 -2.16 16.23
N VAL A 284 9.74 -2.78 15.86
CA VAL A 284 8.37 -2.39 16.19
C VAL A 284 7.71 -3.56 16.92
N ASN A 285 7.58 -3.42 18.24
CA ASN A 285 6.87 -4.36 19.10
C ASN A 285 5.43 -3.90 19.27
N TYR A 286 4.47 -4.83 19.13
CA TYR A 286 3.07 -4.47 19.29
C TYR A 286 2.16 -5.63 19.67
N GLN A 287 0.98 -5.27 20.16
CA GLN A 287 -0.01 -6.23 20.61
C GLN A 287 -1.21 -6.25 19.65
N ARG A 288 -1.33 -7.32 18.85
CA ARG A 288 -2.44 -7.47 17.90
C ARG A 288 -3.76 -7.82 18.61
N SER A 289 -3.65 -8.57 19.71
CA SER A 289 -4.76 -8.93 20.58
C SER A 289 -4.26 -9.19 22.00
N ARG A 290 -5.17 -9.39 22.97
CA ARG A 290 -4.82 -9.57 24.39
C ARG A 290 -3.69 -10.58 24.63
N ASP A 291 -3.60 -11.63 23.83
CA ASP A 291 -2.65 -12.72 24.03
C ASP A 291 -1.62 -12.86 22.89
N VAL A 292 -1.67 -11.97 21.88
CA VAL A 292 -0.80 -12.04 20.70
C VAL A 292 0.07 -10.79 20.64
N ARG A 293 1.37 -11.00 20.86
CA ARG A 293 2.42 -10.00 20.65
C ARG A 293 3.18 -10.35 19.39
N GLU A 294 3.45 -9.33 18.60
CA GLU A 294 4.14 -9.44 17.32
C GLU A 294 5.35 -8.52 17.31
N LEU A 295 6.31 -8.89 16.47
CA LEU A 295 7.51 -8.11 16.22
C LEU A 295 7.65 -7.89 14.71
N SER A 296 7.89 -6.65 14.35
CA SER A 296 8.20 -6.26 12.98
C SER A 296 9.41 -5.35 12.97
N TYR A 297 9.98 -5.17 11.79
CA TYR A 297 11.10 -4.27 11.63
C TYR A 297 10.90 -3.37 10.43
N LEU A 298 11.45 -2.17 10.54
CA LEU A 298 11.31 -1.08 9.60
C LEU A 298 12.70 -0.53 9.28
N GLN A 299 13.05 -0.45 8.00
CA GLN A 299 14.27 0.23 7.58
C GLN A 299 14.00 1.05 6.32
N LEU A 300 14.85 2.04 6.06
CA LEU A 300 14.86 2.71 4.77
C LEU A 300 15.69 1.90 3.78
N ALA A 301 15.25 1.83 2.53
CA ALA A 301 16.06 1.30 1.44
C ALA A 301 17.37 2.07 1.34
N ALA A 302 18.46 1.41 0.93
CA ALA A 302 19.83 1.93 1.02
C ALA A 302 20.05 3.33 0.42
N ASN A 303 19.25 3.73 -0.57
CA ASN A 303 19.35 5.02 -1.26
C ASN A 303 18.23 6.02 -0.88
N SER A 304 17.42 5.70 0.13
CA SER A 304 16.32 6.56 0.56
C SER A 304 16.75 7.47 1.71
N ALA A 305 16.59 8.78 1.52
CA ALA A 305 16.79 9.78 2.57
C ALA A 305 15.58 9.89 3.53
N GLY A 306 14.51 9.16 3.25
CA GLY A 306 13.26 9.16 4.01
C GLY A 306 12.06 8.87 3.12
N ALA A 307 10.94 8.52 3.75
CA ALA A 307 9.70 8.20 3.06
C ALA A 307 8.55 9.02 3.62
N MET A 308 7.77 9.66 2.74
CA MET A 308 6.59 10.43 3.12
C MET A 308 5.56 9.52 3.80
N ILE A 309 4.82 10.04 4.78
CA ILE A 309 3.66 9.37 5.38
C ILE A 309 2.47 10.33 5.49
N ASP A 310 1.26 9.80 5.49
CA ASP A 310 0.04 10.60 5.66
C ASP A 310 -0.96 10.02 6.67
N ALA A 311 -2.00 10.82 6.94
CA ALA A 311 -3.05 10.51 7.91
C ALA A 311 -3.89 9.28 7.53
N ASP A 312 -3.88 8.88 6.26
CA ASP A 312 -4.62 7.73 5.76
C ASP A 312 -3.83 6.43 5.87
N GLY A 313 -2.57 6.50 6.32
CA GLY A 313 -1.70 5.33 6.49
C GLY A 313 -0.93 4.97 5.23
N ASN A 314 -0.96 5.83 4.21
CA ASN A 314 -0.11 5.69 3.04
C ASN A 314 1.33 6.13 3.39
N TYR A 315 2.28 5.48 2.74
CA TYR A 315 3.70 5.75 2.90
C TYR A 315 4.40 5.66 1.55
N GLY A 316 5.39 6.53 1.35
CA GLY A 316 6.16 6.62 0.11
C GLY A 316 7.08 5.41 -0.09
N GLU A 317 7.66 5.37 -1.28
CA GLU A 317 8.67 4.37 -1.63
C GLU A 317 9.90 4.45 -0.71
N GLY A 318 10.64 3.35 -0.65
CA GLY A 318 11.88 3.27 0.12
C GLY A 318 11.71 2.89 1.59
N ILE A 319 10.52 2.44 2.01
CA ILE A 319 10.34 1.73 3.28
C ILE A 319 10.37 0.22 3.05
N GLU A 320 11.23 -0.48 3.78
CA GLU A 320 11.30 -1.93 3.80
C GLU A 320 10.76 -2.48 5.12
N TRP A 321 9.87 -3.47 5.01
CA TRP A 321 9.21 -4.11 6.14
C TRP A 321 9.68 -5.55 6.30
N ARG A 322 10.01 -5.95 7.54
CA ARG A 322 10.34 -7.33 7.92
C ARG A 322 9.53 -7.77 9.15
N GLY A 323 9.53 -9.07 9.45
CA GLY A 323 8.70 -9.65 10.52
C GLY A 323 7.21 -9.70 10.14
N ASP A 324 6.31 -9.68 11.12
CA ASP A 324 4.86 -9.89 10.88
C ASP A 324 4.27 -8.93 9.82
N MET A 325 4.56 -7.63 9.90
CA MET A 325 4.08 -6.65 8.92
C MET A 325 4.68 -6.85 7.51
N GLY A 326 5.93 -7.32 7.43
CA GLY A 326 6.60 -7.68 6.17
C GLY A 326 6.06 -8.98 5.55
N HIS A 327 5.47 -9.85 6.38
CA HIS A 327 4.79 -11.06 5.92
C HIS A 327 3.34 -10.82 5.49
N SER A 328 2.81 -9.61 5.64
CA SER A 328 1.47 -9.27 5.14
C SER A 328 1.41 -9.39 3.61
N ARG A 329 0.28 -9.87 3.10
CA ARG A 329 0.04 -10.19 1.69
C ARG A 329 -1.25 -9.53 1.18
N VAL A 330 -1.55 -9.68 -0.11
CA VAL A 330 -2.70 -9.02 -0.76
C VAL A 330 -4.03 -9.34 -0.07
N ASN A 331 -4.18 -10.54 0.51
CA ASN A 331 -5.39 -10.92 1.26
C ASN A 331 -5.67 -10.07 2.52
N LYS A 332 -4.71 -9.29 3.00
CA LYS A 332 -4.86 -8.37 4.15
C LYS A 332 -4.92 -6.90 3.75
N LEU A 333 -4.85 -6.57 2.45
CA LEU A 333 -4.89 -5.18 2.01
C LEU A 333 -6.26 -4.55 2.27
N LEU A 334 -6.21 -3.29 2.66
CA LEU A 334 -7.37 -2.44 2.90
C LEU A 334 -7.21 -1.15 2.07
N PRO A 335 -8.31 -0.59 1.53
CA PRO A 335 -8.29 0.71 0.90
C PRO A 335 -7.96 1.79 1.93
N PHE A 336 -7.26 2.85 1.53
CA PHE A 336 -6.90 3.95 2.43
C PHE A 336 -8.11 4.70 3.02
N GLU A 337 -9.29 4.58 2.42
CA GLU A 337 -10.55 5.10 2.95
C GLU A 337 -11.11 4.27 4.11
N PHE A 338 -10.65 3.02 4.30
CA PHE A 338 -11.13 2.19 5.39
C PHE A 338 -10.84 2.83 6.74
N GLN A 339 -11.85 2.84 7.63
CA GLN A 339 -11.72 3.27 9.02
C GLN A 339 -12.17 2.13 9.93
N PRO A 340 -11.33 1.68 10.88
CA PRO A 340 -11.70 0.61 11.79
C PRO A 340 -12.82 1.06 12.74
N VAL A 341 -13.62 0.13 13.22
CA VAL A 341 -14.55 0.43 14.31
C VAL A 341 -13.74 0.68 15.58
N VAL A 342 -13.85 1.90 16.13
CA VAL A 342 -13.18 2.25 17.39
C VAL A 342 -13.64 1.28 18.49
N LYS A 343 -12.74 0.37 18.90
CA LYS A 343 -12.96 -0.46 20.09
C LYS A 343 -13.06 0.49 21.28
N ARG A 344 -14.27 0.70 21.80
CA ARG A 344 -14.44 1.38 23.09
C ARG A 344 -13.69 0.54 24.13
N ASP A 345 -12.71 1.13 24.80
CA ASP A 345 -12.13 0.55 25.99
C ASP A 345 -13.27 0.24 26.95
N LYS A 346 -13.53 -1.05 27.15
CA LYS A 346 -14.31 -1.49 28.30
C LYS A 346 -13.40 -1.27 29.50
N ARG A 347 -13.47 -0.06 30.06
CA ARG A 347 -12.91 0.25 31.38
C ARG A 347 -13.54 -0.65 32.43
#